data_AF-A0A7C9PFG1-F1
#
_entry.id   AF-A0A7C9PFG1-F1
#
_cell.length_a   1.000
_cell.length_b   1.000
_cell.length_c   1.000
_cell.angle_alpha   90.00
_cell.angle_beta   90.00
_cell.angle_gamma   90.00
#
_symmetry.space_group_name_H-M   'P 1'
#
loop_
_entity.id
_entity.type
_entity.pdbx_description
1 polymer ?
#
loop_
_entity_poly.entity_id
_entity_poly.type
_entity_poly.pdbx_seq_one_letter_code
_entity_poly.pdbx_strand_id
1 'polypeptide(L)'
;MSRPTDTRARTREVAQRWLGQGRLPHEVTVDLVRQEIQQGSRTTINEELRAWRLEVSRSATLALPALPPPLGQAIQALWVQAVDLSRSELTQEREALAMSREQWQAERDQARQACTVMEQRLRDLEAGQQTLQESLQSAETALAHERQERRLLQDRLEASRQQRDAERQQALDREQALTQFHQQALEAHQRQTQTRESEYRAEVSRITERMESVQRHVLRQLEESREQLRKWEQQTQLLQRELDKTRQQAEDMRREASAQQAQAQARHEVQQNSLKEEARRWRDQAVAAEAARQAAQEALAGHLNKPASAPPNPARQTCRDRAARRRERLSRPAQAHGETA
;
A
#
# COMPACT_ATOMS: atom_id res chain seq x y z
N MET A 1 157.58 31.73 14.41
CA MET A 1 156.82 31.23 15.58
C MET A 1 157.24 29.80 15.84
N SER A 2 158.07 29.61 16.86
CA SER A 2 158.66 28.34 17.28
C SER A 2 157.62 27.25 17.42
N ARG A 3 157.69 26.23 16.56
CA ARG A 3 157.07 24.94 16.85
C ARG A 3 157.87 24.32 18.00
N PRO A 4 157.26 23.95 19.13
CA PRO A 4 157.98 23.27 20.19
C PRO A 4 158.50 21.97 19.59
N THR A 5 159.82 21.81 19.57
CA THR A 5 160.48 20.58 19.17
C THR A 5 160.00 19.47 20.11
N ASP A 6 159.00 18.70 19.67
CA ASP A 6 158.35 17.71 20.52
C ASP A 6 159.36 16.59 20.84
N THR A 7 159.78 16.57 22.10
CA THR A 7 160.72 15.58 22.61
C THR A 7 160.13 14.17 22.49
N ARG A 8 158.80 14.04 22.54
CA ARG A 8 158.09 12.75 22.50
C ARG A 8 158.16 12.10 21.13
N ALA A 9 157.78 12.84 20.08
CA ALA A 9 157.87 12.37 18.70
C ALA A 9 159.30 11.97 18.31
N ARG A 10 160.31 12.80 18.65
CA ARG A 10 161.72 12.46 18.37
C ARG A 10 162.20 11.24 19.15
N THR A 11 161.80 11.09 20.41
CA THR A 11 162.09 9.90 21.23
C THR A 11 161.56 8.64 20.56
N ARG A 12 160.33 8.70 20.02
CA ARG A 12 159.68 7.59 19.32
C ARG A 12 160.36 7.27 17.98
N GLU A 13 160.73 8.27 17.19
CA GLU A 13 161.46 8.09 15.93
C GLU A 13 162.85 7.47 16.14
N VAL A 14 163.62 7.95 17.14
CA VAL A 14 164.93 7.38 17.49
C VAL A 14 164.78 5.93 17.97
N ALA A 15 163.80 5.65 18.83
CA ALA A 15 163.52 4.30 19.31
C ALA A 15 163.11 3.34 18.18
N GLN A 16 162.25 3.79 17.26
CA GLN A 16 161.86 3.00 16.07
C GLN A 16 163.03 2.79 15.11
N ARG A 17 163.87 3.81 14.90
CA ARG A 17 165.07 3.69 14.05
C ARG A 17 166.06 2.68 14.62
N TRP A 18 166.31 2.69 15.93
CA TRP A 18 167.20 1.71 16.57
C TRP A 18 166.63 0.30 16.59
N LEU A 19 165.31 0.14 16.70
CA LEU A 19 164.65 -1.16 16.53
C LEU A 19 164.84 -1.68 15.10
N GLY A 20 164.68 -0.82 14.08
CA GLY A 20 164.91 -1.17 12.67
C GLY A 20 166.38 -1.47 12.34
N GLN A 21 167.32 -0.95 13.13
CA GLN A 21 168.75 -1.26 13.07
C GLN A 21 169.13 -2.52 13.87
N GLY A 22 168.16 -3.23 14.45
CA GLY A 22 168.36 -4.51 15.13
C GLY A 22 168.65 -4.43 16.63
N ARG A 23 168.53 -3.26 17.27
CA ARG A 23 168.66 -3.16 18.74
C ARG A 23 167.39 -3.65 19.43
N LEU A 24 167.55 -4.33 20.56
CA LEU A 24 166.42 -4.83 21.33
C LEU A 24 165.70 -3.68 22.07
N PRO A 25 164.36 -3.73 22.23
CA PRO A 25 163.60 -2.65 22.87
C PRO A 25 164.06 -2.23 24.28
N HIS A 26 164.73 -3.13 25.02
CA HIS A 26 165.26 -2.86 26.36
C HIS A 26 166.65 -2.19 26.35
N GLU A 27 167.39 -2.27 25.24
CA GLU A 27 168.71 -1.64 25.06
C GLU A 27 168.60 -0.15 24.70
N VAL A 28 167.44 0.29 24.23
CA VAL A 28 167.11 1.71 23.99
C VAL A 28 166.93 2.41 25.33
N THR A 29 168.01 2.90 25.94
CA THR A 29 167.97 3.58 27.24
C THR A 29 167.73 5.09 27.10
N VAL A 30 167.21 5.70 28.17
CA VAL A 30 166.91 7.15 28.21
C VAL A 30 168.16 7.99 27.96
N ASP A 31 169.32 7.55 28.45
CA ASP A 31 170.58 8.29 28.31
C ASP A 31 171.11 8.26 26.88
N LEU A 32 170.98 7.12 26.19
CA LEU A 32 171.29 7.01 24.77
C LEU A 32 170.39 7.93 23.93
N VAL A 33 169.07 7.87 24.16
CA VAL A 33 168.12 8.72 23.41
C VAL A 33 168.35 10.21 23.69
N ARG A 34 168.76 10.55 24.91
CA ARG A 34 169.09 11.93 25.30
C ARG A 34 170.41 12.42 24.69
N GLN A 35 171.40 11.56 24.51
CA GLN A 35 172.63 11.90 23.77
C GLN A 35 172.32 12.21 22.31
N GLU A 36 171.39 11.47 21.69
CA GLU A 36 171.02 11.64 20.28
C GLU A 36 170.15 12.90 20.05
N ILE A 37 169.15 13.13 20.91
CA ILE A 37 168.19 14.22 20.72
C ILE A 37 168.67 15.53 21.36
N GLN A 38 169.59 15.46 22.34
CA GLN A 38 170.18 16.56 23.13
C GLN A 38 169.16 17.55 23.74
N GLN A 39 167.89 17.17 23.79
CA GLN A 39 166.77 18.03 24.18
C GLN A 39 165.75 17.22 24.99
N GLY A 40 165.06 17.91 25.91
CA GLY A 40 163.98 17.35 26.71
C GLY A 40 164.41 16.80 28.08
N SER A 41 163.42 16.66 28.97
CA SER A 41 163.65 16.15 30.32
C SER A 41 163.77 14.62 30.32
N ARG A 42 164.58 14.10 31.25
CA ARG A 42 164.78 12.66 31.42
C ARG A 42 163.48 11.92 31.73
N THR A 43 162.51 12.59 32.36
CA THR A 43 161.18 12.03 32.68
C THR A 43 160.32 11.88 31.43
N THR A 44 160.23 12.90 30.57
CA THR A 44 159.43 12.84 29.35
C THR A 44 159.95 11.79 28.35
N ILE A 45 161.27 11.65 28.21
CA ILE A 45 161.88 10.60 27.37
C ILE A 45 161.57 9.20 27.95
N ASN A 46 161.63 9.04 29.28
CA ASN A 46 161.36 7.75 29.92
C ASN A 46 159.89 7.31 29.77
N GLU A 47 158.94 8.24 29.93
CA GLU A 47 157.52 7.98 29.76
C GLU A 47 157.18 7.48 28.35
N GLU A 48 157.71 8.15 27.32
CA GLU A 48 157.47 7.75 25.93
C GLU A 48 158.17 6.44 25.55
N LEU A 49 159.38 6.18 26.07
CA LEU A 49 160.02 4.88 25.88
C LEU A 49 159.23 3.75 26.53
N ARG A 50 158.57 3.99 27.67
CA ARG A 50 157.66 2.99 28.28
C ARG A 50 156.43 2.76 27.42
N ALA A 51 155.78 3.84 26.94
CA ALA A 51 154.59 3.74 26.08
C ALA A 51 154.91 3.00 24.77
N TRP A 52 156.03 3.35 24.14
CA TRP A 52 156.51 2.69 22.93
C TRP A 52 156.82 1.20 23.17
N ARG A 53 157.53 0.85 24.25
CA ARG A 53 157.81 -0.56 24.59
C ARG A 53 156.53 -1.37 24.82
N LEU A 54 155.50 -0.76 25.42
CA LEU A 54 154.19 -1.40 25.64
C LEU A 54 153.43 -1.66 24.33
N GLU A 55 153.55 -0.74 23.37
CA GLU A 55 152.95 -0.89 22.05
C GLU A 55 153.68 -1.97 21.23
N VAL A 56 155.02 -1.98 21.28
CA VAL A 56 155.85 -3.02 20.66
C VAL A 56 155.57 -4.39 21.28
N SER A 57 155.40 -4.48 22.61
CA SER A 57 155.07 -5.74 23.27
C SER A 57 153.66 -6.22 22.93
N ARG A 58 152.65 -5.34 22.92
CA ARG A 58 151.28 -5.71 22.50
C ARG A 58 151.23 -6.20 21.05
N SER A 59 152.00 -5.57 20.17
CA SER A 59 152.15 -5.99 18.77
C SER A 59 152.86 -7.34 18.65
N ALA A 60 153.89 -7.56 19.47
CA ALA A 60 154.59 -8.85 19.55
C ALA A 60 153.71 -9.98 20.12
N THR A 61 152.77 -9.67 21.02
CA THR A 61 151.81 -10.66 21.56
C THR A 61 150.73 -11.04 20.55
N LEU A 62 150.35 -10.13 19.65
CA LEU A 62 149.40 -10.39 18.56
C LEU A 62 150.09 -10.94 17.30
N ALA A 63 151.41 -10.80 17.18
CA ALA A 63 152.20 -11.49 16.19
C ALA A 63 152.27 -12.97 16.58
N LEU A 64 151.39 -13.79 16.00
CA LEU A 64 151.49 -15.24 16.12
C LEU A 64 152.94 -15.65 15.77
N PRO A 65 153.58 -16.55 16.54
CA PRO A 65 154.87 -17.12 16.14
C PRO A 65 154.68 -17.68 14.73
N ALA A 66 155.56 -17.31 13.79
CA ALA A 66 155.41 -17.57 12.36
C ALA A 66 154.94 -19.02 12.12
N LEU A 67 153.62 -19.20 11.93
CA LEU A 67 153.06 -20.50 11.63
C LEU A 67 153.71 -20.95 10.32
N PRO A 68 154.08 -22.24 10.18
CA PRO A 68 154.46 -22.78 8.90
C PRO A 68 153.39 -22.39 7.86
N PRO A 69 153.78 -21.80 6.71
CA PRO A 69 152.85 -21.38 5.65
C PRO A 69 151.71 -22.37 5.34
N PRO A 70 151.93 -23.70 5.29
CA PRO A 70 150.83 -24.64 5.03
C PRO A 70 149.78 -24.68 6.15
N LEU A 71 150.17 -24.50 7.41
CA LEU A 71 149.24 -24.53 8.56
C LEU A 71 148.38 -23.26 8.62
N GLY A 72 148.97 -22.09 8.34
CA GLY A 72 148.23 -20.82 8.25
C GLY A 72 147.19 -20.83 7.13
N GLN A 73 147.55 -21.39 5.96
CA GLN A 73 146.63 -21.58 4.84
C GLN A 73 145.50 -22.57 5.18
N ALA A 74 145.79 -23.67 5.90
CA ALA A 74 144.78 -24.64 6.32
C ALA A 74 143.78 -24.04 7.33
N ILE A 75 144.24 -23.25 8.30
CA ILE A 75 143.35 -22.56 9.26
C ILE A 75 142.49 -21.51 8.54
N GLN A 76 143.07 -20.75 7.61
CA GLN A 76 142.33 -19.78 6.82
C GLN A 76 141.27 -20.46 5.93
N ALA A 77 141.61 -21.58 5.29
CA ALA A 77 140.67 -22.37 4.49
C ALA A 77 139.53 -22.96 5.34
N LEU A 78 139.84 -23.51 6.53
CA LEU A 78 138.85 -24.02 7.47
C LEU A 78 137.92 -22.90 7.97
N TRP A 79 138.47 -21.72 8.27
CA TRP A 79 137.68 -20.57 8.68
C TRP A 79 136.74 -20.09 7.55
N VAL A 80 137.25 -19.97 6.33
CA VAL A 80 136.44 -19.61 5.15
C VAL A 80 135.31 -20.64 4.97
N GLN A 81 135.62 -21.93 5.06
CA GLN A 81 134.63 -23.00 4.95
C GLN A 81 133.58 -22.93 6.07
N ALA A 82 133.98 -22.67 7.32
CA ALA A 82 133.04 -22.51 8.44
C ALA A 82 132.15 -21.26 8.29
N VAL A 83 132.71 -20.16 7.78
CA VAL A 83 131.96 -18.94 7.47
C VAL A 83 130.97 -19.18 6.33
N ASP A 84 131.36 -19.90 5.28
CA ASP A 84 130.48 -20.20 4.16
C ASP A 84 129.36 -21.17 4.54
N LEU A 85 129.67 -22.19 5.36
CA LEU A 85 128.66 -23.10 5.93
C LEU A 85 127.66 -22.34 6.81
N SER A 86 128.12 -21.55 7.78
CA SER A 86 127.23 -20.77 8.65
C SER A 86 126.41 -19.73 7.88
N ARG A 87 126.97 -19.12 6.83
CA ARG A 87 126.20 -18.24 5.92
C ARG A 87 125.11 -19.01 5.19
N SER A 88 125.41 -20.21 4.69
CA SER A 88 124.43 -21.05 3.99
C SER A 88 123.29 -21.50 4.90
N GLU A 89 123.59 -21.91 6.14
CA GLU A 89 122.60 -22.27 7.17
C GLU A 89 121.75 -21.05 7.54
N LEU A 90 122.38 -19.89 7.79
CA LEU A 90 121.66 -18.64 8.06
C LEU A 90 120.75 -18.20 6.90
N THR A 91 121.17 -18.39 5.65
CA THR A 91 120.31 -18.09 4.49
C THR A 91 119.12 -19.04 4.43
N GLN A 92 119.33 -20.34 4.64
CA GLN A 92 118.26 -21.34 4.65
C GLN A 92 117.26 -21.08 5.78
N GLU A 93 117.72 -20.78 6.99
CA GLU A 93 116.86 -20.42 8.11
C GLU A 93 116.07 -19.14 7.84
N ARG A 94 116.70 -18.13 7.24
CA ARG A 94 116.03 -16.87 6.87
C ARG A 94 114.95 -17.11 5.82
N GLU A 95 115.22 -17.92 4.81
CA GLU A 95 114.26 -18.29 3.78
C GLU A 95 113.10 -19.11 4.37
N ALA A 96 113.38 -20.10 5.22
CA ALA A 96 112.36 -20.88 5.90
C ALA A 96 111.47 -20.01 6.81
N LEU A 97 112.06 -19.07 7.55
CA LEU A 97 111.32 -18.11 8.37
C LEU A 97 110.51 -17.13 7.51
N ALA A 98 111.04 -16.68 6.36
CA ALA A 98 110.31 -15.83 5.43
C ALA A 98 109.09 -16.57 4.85
N MET A 99 109.27 -17.80 4.37
CA MET A 99 108.19 -18.65 3.88
C MET A 99 107.13 -18.91 4.94
N SER A 100 107.53 -19.23 6.18
CA SER A 100 106.58 -19.43 7.28
C SER A 100 105.81 -18.13 7.58
N ARG A 101 106.48 -16.97 7.59
CA ARG A 101 105.81 -15.67 7.78
C ARG A 101 104.79 -15.38 6.68
N GLU A 102 105.13 -15.63 5.43
CA GLU A 102 104.21 -15.45 4.30
C GLU A 102 103.01 -16.39 4.41
N GLN A 103 103.21 -17.64 4.81
CA GLN A 103 102.12 -18.59 5.08
C GLN A 103 101.20 -18.10 6.19
N TRP A 104 101.74 -17.68 7.34
CA TRP A 104 100.94 -17.13 8.44
C TRP A 104 100.21 -15.85 8.06
N GLN A 105 100.83 -15.00 7.23
CA GLN A 105 100.17 -13.79 6.70
C GLN A 105 99.01 -14.16 5.78
N ALA A 106 99.20 -15.12 4.86
CA ALA A 106 98.16 -15.60 3.97
C ALA A 106 96.99 -16.23 4.74
N GLU A 107 97.26 -17.08 5.73
CA GLU A 107 96.23 -17.67 6.60
C GLU A 107 95.47 -16.61 7.40
N ARG A 108 96.19 -15.62 7.94
CA ARG A 108 95.57 -14.50 8.68
C ARG A 108 94.67 -13.66 7.77
N ASP A 109 95.10 -13.39 6.55
CA ASP A 109 94.33 -12.59 5.60
C ASP A 109 93.11 -13.37 5.08
N GLN A 110 93.24 -14.69 4.86
CA GLN A 110 92.10 -15.56 4.58
C GLN A 110 91.09 -15.59 5.74
N ALA A 111 91.57 -15.72 6.98
CA ALA A 111 90.70 -15.69 8.16
C ALA A 111 90.00 -14.34 8.32
N ARG A 112 90.71 -13.22 8.06
CA ARG A 112 90.12 -11.87 8.05
C ARG A 112 89.04 -11.74 6.98
N GLN A 113 89.31 -12.21 5.76
CA GLN A 113 88.32 -12.20 4.68
C GLN A 113 87.09 -13.03 5.07
N ALA A 114 87.27 -14.23 5.63
CA ALA A 114 86.17 -15.05 6.12
C ALA A 114 85.36 -14.34 7.20
N CYS A 115 86.00 -13.68 8.18
CA CYS A 115 85.31 -12.87 9.19
C CYS A 115 84.50 -11.74 8.56
N THR A 116 85.08 -10.98 7.61
CA THR A 116 84.35 -9.89 6.95
C THR A 116 83.13 -10.37 6.17
N VAL A 117 83.21 -11.53 5.50
CA VAL A 117 82.08 -12.13 4.80
C VAL A 117 81.00 -12.58 5.78
N MET A 118 81.38 -13.15 6.92
CA MET A 118 80.40 -13.55 7.95
C MET A 118 79.74 -12.34 8.61
N GLU A 119 80.48 -11.27 8.88
CA GLU A 119 79.94 -10.01 9.39
C GLU A 119 78.95 -9.38 8.40
N GLN A 120 79.26 -9.41 7.10
CA GLN A 120 78.33 -8.95 6.06
C GLN A 120 77.06 -9.80 6.04
N ARG A 121 77.18 -11.13 6.08
CA ARG A 121 76.02 -12.03 6.13
C ARG A 121 75.16 -11.81 7.36
N LEU A 122 75.77 -11.55 8.53
CA LEU A 122 75.02 -11.22 9.75
C LEU A 122 74.24 -9.92 9.58
N ARG A 123 74.87 -8.86 9.03
CA ARG A 123 74.19 -7.59 8.75
C ARG A 123 73.05 -7.76 7.75
N ASP A 124 73.24 -8.56 6.71
CA ASP A 124 72.20 -8.83 5.70
C ASP A 124 71.02 -9.59 6.33
N LEU A 125 71.30 -10.57 7.20
CA LEU A 125 70.27 -11.30 7.93
C LEU A 125 69.52 -10.41 8.93
N GLU A 126 70.23 -9.54 9.66
CA GLU A 126 69.62 -8.57 10.57
C GLU A 126 68.73 -7.58 9.82
N ALA A 127 69.20 -7.04 8.69
CA ALA A 127 68.39 -6.18 7.83
C ALA A 127 67.15 -6.92 7.29
N GLY A 128 67.32 -8.17 6.83
CA GLY A 128 66.20 -9.00 6.40
C GLY A 128 65.17 -9.28 7.50
N GLN A 129 65.63 -9.53 8.73
CA GLN A 129 64.74 -9.69 9.89
C GLN A 129 63.97 -8.40 10.21
N GLN A 130 64.62 -7.24 10.15
CA GLN A 130 63.97 -5.95 10.36
C GLN A 130 62.89 -5.69 9.31
N THR A 131 63.19 -5.89 8.02
CA THR A 131 62.19 -5.75 6.94
C THR A 131 61.02 -6.71 7.11
N LEU A 132 61.28 -7.96 7.50
CA LEU A 132 60.21 -8.93 7.78
C LEU A 132 59.35 -8.50 8.98
N GLN A 133 59.95 -8.00 10.05
CA GLN A 133 59.22 -7.49 11.21
C GLN A 133 58.35 -6.28 10.87
N GLU A 134 58.88 -5.33 10.10
CA GLU A 134 58.11 -4.17 9.60
C GLU A 134 56.94 -4.63 8.71
N SER A 135 57.20 -5.57 7.80
CA SER A 135 56.15 -6.12 6.94
C SER A 135 55.05 -6.84 7.74
N LEU A 136 55.45 -7.59 8.79
CA LEU A 136 54.52 -8.28 9.67
C LEU A 136 53.66 -7.28 10.46
N GLN A 137 54.28 -6.25 11.06
CA GLN A 137 53.57 -5.20 11.78
C GLN A 137 52.60 -4.43 10.85
N SER A 138 53.02 -4.16 9.60
CA SER A 138 52.14 -3.54 8.61
C SER A 138 50.95 -4.42 8.24
N ALA A 139 51.16 -5.75 8.12
CA ALA A 139 50.10 -6.70 7.84
C ALA A 139 49.13 -6.86 9.03
N GLU A 140 49.65 -6.87 10.26
CA GLU A 140 48.85 -6.94 11.48
C GLU A 140 47.98 -5.70 11.67
N THR A 141 48.52 -4.51 11.42
CA THR A 141 47.77 -3.24 11.48
C THR A 141 46.71 -3.17 10.37
N ALA A 142 47.02 -3.58 9.14
CA ALA A 142 46.04 -3.68 8.06
C ALA A 142 44.92 -4.69 8.40
N LEU A 143 45.27 -5.86 8.94
CA LEU A 143 44.29 -6.85 9.38
C LEU A 143 43.39 -6.34 10.51
N ALA A 144 43.95 -5.58 11.46
CA ALA A 144 43.18 -4.95 12.53
C ALA A 144 42.19 -3.91 11.96
N HIS A 145 42.62 -3.10 11.00
CA HIS A 145 41.78 -2.13 10.31
C HIS A 145 40.62 -2.81 9.57
N GLU A 146 40.90 -3.80 8.74
CA GLU A 146 39.88 -4.58 8.02
C GLU A 146 38.88 -5.26 8.97
N ARG A 147 39.35 -5.78 10.11
CA ARG A 147 38.46 -6.33 11.15
C ARG A 147 37.56 -5.27 11.75
N GLN A 148 38.06 -4.07 11.98
CA GLN A 148 37.27 -2.95 12.50
C GLN A 148 36.24 -2.48 11.47
N GLU A 149 36.63 -2.30 10.21
CA GLU A 149 35.71 -1.93 9.13
C GLU A 149 34.62 -2.98 8.93
N ARG A 150 34.98 -4.27 8.93
CA ARG A 150 34.00 -5.35 8.86
C ARG A 150 32.99 -5.31 10.01
N ARG A 151 33.42 -5.02 11.24
CA ARG A 151 32.52 -4.85 12.39
C ARG A 151 31.57 -3.67 12.17
N LEU A 152 32.08 -2.51 11.76
CA LEU A 152 31.25 -1.34 11.48
C LEU A 152 30.23 -1.59 10.37
N LEU A 153 30.61 -2.33 9.32
CA LEU A 153 29.69 -2.72 8.24
C LEU A 153 28.64 -3.72 8.73
N GLN A 154 29.01 -4.66 9.60
CA GLN A 154 28.07 -5.58 10.24
C GLN A 154 27.05 -4.82 11.10
N ASP A 155 27.51 -3.89 11.95
CA ASP A 155 26.64 -3.08 12.80
C ASP A 155 25.67 -2.23 11.96
N ARG A 156 26.15 -1.61 10.88
CA ARG A 156 25.29 -0.85 9.94
C ARG A 156 24.25 -1.73 9.25
N LEU A 157 24.63 -2.94 8.87
CA LEU A 157 23.75 -3.90 8.23
C LEU A 157 22.68 -4.41 9.19
N GLU A 158 23.03 -4.64 10.45
CA GLU A 158 22.08 -4.99 11.51
C GLU A 158 21.13 -3.83 11.82
N ALA A 159 21.63 -2.61 11.95
CA ALA A 159 20.79 -1.42 12.13
C ALA A 159 19.80 -1.22 10.97
N SER A 160 20.27 -1.40 9.71
CA SER A 160 19.40 -1.33 8.54
C SER A 160 18.37 -2.47 8.47
N ARG A 161 18.70 -3.67 8.97
CA ARG A 161 17.73 -4.76 9.13
C ARG A 161 16.65 -4.39 10.14
N GLN A 162 17.04 -3.90 11.31
CA GLN A 162 16.11 -3.47 12.36
C GLN A 162 15.18 -2.35 11.88
N GLN A 163 15.71 -1.36 11.14
CA GLN A 163 14.89 -0.30 10.54
C GLN A 163 13.87 -0.85 9.56
N ARG A 164 14.26 -1.76 8.66
CA ARG A 164 13.33 -2.38 7.70
C ARG A 164 12.26 -3.21 8.40
N ASP A 165 12.63 -3.94 9.46
CA ASP A 165 11.66 -4.75 10.21
C ASP A 165 10.68 -3.86 10.98
N ALA A 166 11.14 -2.75 11.54
CA ALA A 166 10.27 -1.75 12.17
C ALA A 166 9.33 -1.08 11.17
N GLU A 167 9.81 -0.69 9.98
CA GLU A 167 8.97 -0.13 8.91
C GLU A 167 7.93 -1.14 8.41
N ARG A 168 8.31 -2.42 8.29
CA ARG A 168 7.39 -3.51 7.94
C ARG A 168 6.31 -3.69 8.98
N GLN A 169 6.66 -3.70 10.26
CA GLN A 169 5.68 -3.78 11.35
C GLN A 169 4.73 -2.59 11.31
N GLN A 170 5.24 -1.36 11.16
CA GLN A 170 4.40 -0.18 11.03
C GLN A 170 3.48 -0.23 9.80
N ALA A 171 3.93 -0.78 8.68
CA ALA A 171 3.11 -0.95 7.49
C ALA A 171 1.98 -1.97 7.73
N LEU A 172 2.29 -3.10 8.35
CA LEU A 172 1.30 -4.12 8.73
C LEU A 172 0.26 -3.56 9.70
N ASP A 173 0.69 -2.81 10.71
CA ASP A 173 -0.21 -2.18 11.69
C ASP A 173 -1.15 -1.16 11.01
N ARG A 174 -0.62 -0.37 10.07
CA ARG A 174 -1.44 0.58 9.28
C ARG A 174 -2.43 -0.15 8.38
N GLU A 175 -2.04 -1.22 7.73
CA GLU A 175 -2.93 -2.02 6.88
C GLU A 175 -4.06 -2.66 7.70
N GLN A 176 -3.73 -3.21 8.87
CA GLN A 176 -4.72 -3.75 9.80
C GLN A 176 -5.69 -2.67 10.29
N ALA A 177 -5.19 -1.49 10.66
CA ALA A 177 -6.02 -0.37 11.09
C ALA A 177 -6.96 0.11 9.97
N LEU A 178 -6.47 0.23 8.73
CA LEU A 178 -7.28 0.58 7.57
C LEU A 178 -8.34 -0.48 7.28
N THR A 179 -7.96 -1.75 7.35
CA THR A 179 -8.89 -2.87 7.13
C THR A 179 -10.01 -2.87 8.16
N GLN A 180 -9.68 -2.69 9.45
CA GLN A 180 -10.66 -2.56 10.53
C GLN A 180 -11.57 -1.34 10.32
N PHE A 181 -11.00 -0.20 9.94
CA PHE A 181 -11.79 1.00 9.63
C PHE A 181 -12.77 0.77 8.48
N HIS A 182 -12.31 0.16 7.38
CA HIS A 182 -13.17 -0.17 6.25
C HIS A 182 -14.26 -1.17 6.60
N GLN A 183 -13.94 -2.21 7.40
CA GLN A 183 -14.94 -3.16 7.89
C GLN A 183 -16.01 -2.46 8.73
N GLN A 184 -15.62 -1.60 9.67
CA GLN A 184 -16.56 -0.83 10.49
C GLN A 184 -17.42 0.11 9.64
N ALA A 185 -16.84 0.79 8.65
CA ALA A 185 -17.57 1.66 7.74
C ALA A 185 -18.59 0.88 6.88
N LEU A 186 -18.21 -0.30 6.38
CA LEU A 186 -19.11 -1.19 5.64
C LEU A 186 -20.26 -1.67 6.53
N GLU A 187 -19.97 -2.11 7.75
CA GLU A 187 -21.01 -2.51 8.71
C GLU A 187 -21.95 -1.35 9.05
N ALA A 188 -21.43 -0.14 9.23
CA ALA A 188 -22.24 1.05 9.49
C ALA A 188 -23.16 1.38 8.30
N HIS A 189 -22.64 1.33 7.07
CA HIS A 189 -23.45 1.51 5.86
C HIS A 189 -24.50 0.41 5.67
N GLN A 190 -24.17 -0.84 5.97
CA GLN A 190 -25.12 -1.95 5.94
C GLN A 190 -26.23 -1.76 6.98
N ARG A 191 -25.90 -1.35 8.20
CA ARG A 191 -26.91 -1.02 9.22
C ARG A 191 -27.80 0.13 8.78
N GLN A 192 -27.22 1.19 8.22
CA GLN A 192 -28.00 2.34 7.74
C GLN A 192 -28.95 1.96 6.59
N THR A 193 -28.49 1.14 5.64
CA THR A 193 -29.32 0.66 4.53
C THR A 193 -30.44 -0.26 5.02
N GLN A 194 -30.15 -1.19 5.93
CA GLN A 194 -31.17 -2.03 6.57
C GLN A 194 -32.23 -1.22 7.32
N THR A 195 -31.81 -0.19 8.07
CA THR A 195 -32.75 0.70 8.75
C THR A 195 -33.65 1.41 7.74
N ARG A 196 -33.08 2.04 6.70
CA ARG A 196 -33.85 2.70 5.63
C ARG A 196 -34.80 1.75 4.91
N GLU A 197 -34.34 0.55 4.56
CA GLU A 197 -35.20 -0.47 3.96
C GLU A 197 -36.36 -0.86 4.87
N SER A 198 -36.13 -1.00 6.18
CA SER A 198 -37.18 -1.31 7.14
C SER A 198 -38.19 -0.16 7.27
N GLU A 199 -37.71 1.09 7.27
CA GLU A 199 -38.55 2.29 7.27
C GLU A 199 -39.39 2.37 6.00
N TYR A 200 -38.79 2.21 4.83
CA TYR A 200 -39.51 2.19 3.55
C TYR A 200 -40.53 1.06 3.47
N ARG A 201 -40.19 -0.16 3.95
CA ARG A 201 -41.15 -1.26 4.02
C ARG A 201 -42.32 -0.91 4.92
N ALA A 202 -42.07 -0.29 6.08
CA ALA A 202 -43.14 0.15 6.98
C ALA A 202 -44.01 1.26 6.35
N GLU A 203 -43.43 2.19 5.60
CA GLU A 203 -44.18 3.22 4.86
C GLU A 203 -45.04 2.62 3.75
N VAL A 204 -44.51 1.69 2.96
CA VAL A 204 -45.27 0.96 1.94
C VAL A 204 -46.43 0.19 2.58
N SER A 205 -46.20 -0.51 3.70
CA SER A 205 -47.26 -1.16 4.46
C SER A 205 -48.33 -0.17 4.92
N ARG A 206 -47.96 1.00 5.44
CA ARG A 206 -48.92 2.04 5.84
C ARG A 206 -49.73 2.60 4.66
N ILE A 207 -49.09 2.82 3.51
CA ILE A 207 -49.77 3.34 2.32
C ILE A 207 -50.71 2.28 1.74
N THR A 208 -50.27 1.02 1.69
CA THR A 208 -51.11 -0.10 1.23
C THR A 208 -52.32 -0.30 2.15
N GLU A 209 -52.15 -0.29 3.47
CA GLU A 209 -53.27 -0.31 4.43
C GLU A 209 -54.25 0.85 4.21
N ARG A 210 -53.74 2.08 4.00
CA ARG A 210 -54.56 3.25 3.67
C ARG A 210 -55.32 3.07 2.35
N MET A 211 -54.65 2.59 1.29
CA MET A 211 -55.29 2.31 0.01
C MET A 211 -56.37 1.23 0.12
N GLU A 212 -56.10 0.13 0.82
CA GLU A 212 -57.07 -0.93 1.06
C GLU A 212 -58.27 -0.45 1.88
N SER A 213 -58.05 0.42 2.87
CA SER A 213 -59.16 1.01 3.64
C SER A 213 -60.00 1.98 2.80
N VAL A 214 -59.38 2.81 1.95
CA VAL A 214 -60.09 3.67 0.99
C VAL A 214 -60.85 2.82 -0.03
N GLN A 215 -60.25 1.78 -0.59
CA GLN A 215 -60.92 0.84 -1.50
C GLN A 215 -62.13 0.19 -0.83
N ARG A 216 -61.98 -0.31 0.41
CA ARG A 216 -63.09 -0.85 1.20
C ARG A 216 -64.20 0.18 1.42
N HIS A 217 -63.85 1.43 1.72
CA HIS A 217 -64.82 2.51 1.91
C HIS A 217 -65.58 2.85 0.62
N VAL A 218 -64.88 2.97 -0.51
CA VAL A 218 -65.50 3.23 -1.81
C VAL A 218 -66.43 2.09 -2.23
N LEU A 219 -66.02 0.83 -2.03
CA LEU A 219 -66.89 -0.33 -2.29
C LEU A 219 -68.16 -0.27 -1.43
N ARG A 220 -68.05 0.10 -0.15
CA ARG A 220 -69.20 0.30 0.73
C ARG A 220 -70.11 1.45 0.25
N GLN A 221 -69.55 2.59 -0.14
CA GLN A 221 -70.34 3.70 -0.69
C GLN A 221 -71.05 3.32 -2.01
N LEU A 222 -70.41 2.50 -2.85
CA LEU A 222 -71.03 1.96 -4.06
C LEU A 222 -72.20 1.00 -3.72
N GLU A 223 -72.05 0.17 -2.69
CA GLU A 223 -73.15 -0.67 -2.19
C GLU A 223 -74.29 0.17 -1.62
N GLU A 224 -74.00 1.16 -0.76
CA GLU A 224 -74.98 2.09 -0.20
C GLU A 224 -75.72 2.88 -1.29
N SER A 225 -75.01 3.42 -2.28
CA SER A 225 -75.63 4.13 -3.40
C SER A 225 -76.46 3.21 -4.29
N ARG A 226 -76.04 1.95 -4.53
CA ARG A 226 -76.85 0.94 -5.22
C ARG A 226 -78.13 0.61 -4.44
N GLU A 227 -78.05 0.49 -3.12
CA GLU A 227 -79.22 0.28 -2.28
C GLU A 227 -80.17 1.48 -2.28
N GLN A 228 -79.63 2.70 -2.24
CA GLN A 228 -80.42 3.92 -2.37
C GLN A 228 -81.09 3.98 -3.75
N LEU A 229 -80.36 3.70 -4.83
CA LEU A 229 -80.92 3.62 -6.19
C LEU A 229 -82.06 2.59 -6.25
N ARG A 230 -81.88 1.39 -5.68
CA ARG A 230 -82.96 0.38 -5.59
C ARG A 230 -84.17 0.89 -4.82
N LYS A 231 -83.96 1.61 -3.71
CA LYS A 231 -85.07 2.23 -2.94
C LYS A 231 -85.79 3.30 -3.75
N TRP A 232 -85.06 4.16 -4.45
CA TRP A 232 -85.64 5.18 -5.35
C TRP A 232 -86.37 4.55 -6.55
N GLU A 233 -85.82 3.50 -7.15
CA GLU A 233 -86.49 2.71 -8.20
C GLU A 233 -87.80 2.11 -7.68
N GLN A 234 -87.80 1.51 -6.48
CA GLN A 234 -89.02 1.00 -5.85
C GLN A 234 -90.04 2.11 -5.57
N GLN A 235 -89.62 3.26 -5.03
CA GLN A 235 -90.50 4.41 -4.82
C GLN A 235 -91.07 4.95 -6.13
N THR A 236 -90.25 5.04 -7.18
CA THR A 236 -90.68 5.49 -8.51
C THR A 236 -91.68 4.51 -9.10
N GLN A 237 -91.47 3.19 -8.95
CA GLN A 237 -92.43 2.16 -9.34
C GLN A 237 -93.75 2.27 -8.55
N LEU A 238 -93.69 2.57 -7.25
CA LEU A 238 -94.89 2.80 -6.44
C LEU A 238 -95.65 4.05 -6.88
N LEU A 239 -94.96 5.17 -7.07
CA LEU A 239 -95.54 6.41 -7.58
C LEU A 239 -96.09 6.24 -9.00
N GLN A 240 -95.43 5.48 -9.87
CA GLN A 240 -95.95 5.12 -11.19
C GLN A 240 -97.24 4.31 -11.07
N ARG A 241 -97.31 3.31 -10.18
CA ARG A 241 -98.54 2.56 -9.92
C ARG A 241 -99.66 3.46 -9.37
N GLU A 242 -99.34 4.43 -8.52
CA GLU A 242 -100.32 5.41 -8.02
C GLU A 242 -100.79 6.38 -9.11
N LEU A 243 -99.88 6.85 -9.97
CA LEU A 243 -100.22 7.64 -11.16
C LEU A 243 -101.09 6.84 -12.13
N ASP A 244 -100.79 5.57 -12.35
CA ASP A 244 -101.61 4.71 -13.21
C ASP A 244 -102.98 4.44 -12.57
N LYS A 245 -103.06 4.25 -11.25
CA LYS A 245 -104.34 4.16 -10.52
C LYS A 245 -105.16 5.44 -10.61
N THR A 246 -104.54 6.61 -10.41
CA THR A 246 -105.24 7.90 -10.51
C THR A 246 -105.63 8.22 -11.95
N ARG A 247 -104.82 7.83 -12.94
CA ARG A 247 -105.19 7.87 -14.36
C ARG A 247 -106.38 6.97 -14.65
N GLN A 248 -106.38 5.73 -14.17
CA GLN A 248 -107.52 4.82 -14.28
C GLN A 248 -108.77 5.40 -13.62
N GLN A 249 -108.66 5.92 -12.40
CA GLN A 249 -109.76 6.61 -11.72
C GLN A 249 -110.26 7.83 -12.49
N ALA A 250 -109.37 8.63 -13.09
CA ALA A 250 -109.75 9.76 -13.92
C ALA A 250 -110.39 9.33 -15.24
N GLU A 251 -109.93 8.23 -15.85
CA GLU A 251 -110.56 7.61 -17.01
C GLU A 251 -111.95 7.06 -16.68
N ASP A 252 -112.11 6.41 -15.53
CA ASP A 252 -113.40 5.89 -15.06
C ASP A 252 -114.34 7.04 -14.69
N MET A 253 -113.88 8.08 -14.01
CA MET A 253 -114.64 9.33 -13.81
C MET A 253 -114.99 10.01 -15.13
N ARG A 254 -114.11 9.99 -16.15
CA ARG A 254 -114.42 10.49 -17.50
C ARG A 254 -115.47 9.63 -18.18
N ARG A 255 -115.41 8.30 -18.05
CA ARG A 255 -116.43 7.37 -18.57
C ARG A 255 -117.76 7.59 -17.86
N GLU A 256 -117.77 7.71 -16.55
CA GLU A 256 -118.94 8.03 -15.74
C GLU A 256 -119.53 9.40 -16.10
N ALA A 257 -118.70 10.44 -16.22
CA ALA A 257 -119.14 11.76 -16.66
C ALA A 257 -119.70 11.72 -18.09
N SER A 258 -119.07 10.98 -19.01
CA SER A 258 -119.59 10.79 -20.36
C SER A 258 -120.91 10.00 -20.39
N ALA A 259 -121.08 9.02 -19.49
CA ALA A 259 -122.30 8.25 -19.33
C ALA A 259 -123.42 9.09 -18.70
N GLN A 260 -123.10 9.91 -17.68
CA GLN A 260 -124.03 10.88 -17.09
C GLN A 260 -124.44 11.95 -18.11
N GLN A 261 -123.50 12.43 -18.93
CA GLN A 261 -123.78 13.37 -20.01
C GLN A 261 -124.64 12.75 -21.10
N ALA A 262 -124.39 11.49 -21.48
CA ALA A 262 -125.25 10.73 -22.39
C ALA A 262 -126.65 10.50 -21.80
N GLN A 263 -126.77 10.22 -20.50
CA GLN A 263 -128.06 10.11 -19.82
C GLN A 263 -128.79 11.45 -19.74
N ALA A 264 -128.09 12.57 -19.49
CA ALA A 264 -128.68 13.90 -19.52
C ALA A 264 -129.15 14.27 -20.93
N GLN A 265 -128.37 13.97 -21.96
CA GLN A 265 -128.77 14.13 -23.36
C GLN A 265 -130.00 13.29 -23.70
N ALA A 266 -130.04 12.01 -23.29
CA ALA A 266 -131.22 11.17 -23.48
C ALA A 266 -132.47 11.70 -22.74
N ARG A 267 -132.31 12.25 -21.52
CA ARG A 267 -133.42 12.92 -20.80
C ARG A 267 -133.89 14.17 -21.53
N HIS A 268 -132.96 14.98 -22.04
CA HIS A 268 -133.30 16.15 -22.85
C HIS A 268 -133.99 15.76 -24.15
N GLU A 269 -133.58 14.69 -24.82
CA GLU A 269 -134.24 14.17 -26.02
C GLU A 269 -135.66 13.68 -25.73
N VAL A 270 -135.88 12.96 -24.63
CA VAL A 270 -137.21 12.52 -24.19
C VAL A 270 -138.11 13.71 -23.86
N GLN A 271 -137.60 14.73 -23.15
CA GLN A 271 -138.34 15.97 -22.88
C GLN A 271 -138.66 16.77 -24.15
N GLN A 272 -137.74 16.85 -25.11
CA GLN A 272 -138.02 17.50 -26.39
C GLN A 272 -139.06 16.72 -27.21
N ASN A 273 -139.02 15.39 -27.17
CA ASN A 273 -139.98 14.55 -27.87
C ASN A 273 -141.37 14.62 -27.22
N SER A 274 -141.48 14.67 -25.89
CA SER A 274 -142.76 14.88 -25.21
C SER A 274 -143.36 16.25 -25.52
N LEU A 275 -142.55 17.31 -25.56
CA LEU A 275 -143.00 18.65 -25.98
C LEU A 275 -143.44 18.68 -27.46
N LYS A 276 -142.76 17.93 -28.34
CA LYS A 276 -143.16 17.79 -29.75
C LYS A 276 -144.46 17.01 -29.90
N GLU A 277 -144.68 15.97 -29.09
CA GLU A 277 -145.93 15.20 -29.08
C GLU A 277 -147.10 16.01 -28.52
N GLU A 278 -146.89 16.81 -27.47
CA GLU A 278 -147.88 17.77 -26.97
C GLU A 278 -148.21 18.83 -28.03
N ALA A 279 -147.22 19.35 -28.76
CA ALA A 279 -147.44 20.28 -29.87
C ALA A 279 -148.16 19.65 -31.07
N ARG A 280 -148.08 18.32 -31.26
CA ARG A 280 -148.88 17.58 -32.25
C ARG A 280 -150.32 17.39 -31.77
N ARG A 281 -150.52 17.03 -30.50
CA ARG A 281 -151.86 16.89 -29.88
C ARG A 281 -152.64 18.20 -29.90
N TRP A 282 -151.99 19.35 -29.66
CA TRP A 282 -152.64 20.67 -29.80
C TRP A 282 -153.00 21.00 -31.26
N ARG A 283 -152.20 20.56 -32.24
CA ARG A 283 -152.51 20.73 -33.68
C ARG A 283 -153.70 19.86 -34.11
N ASP A 284 -153.73 18.60 -33.69
CA ASP A 284 -154.81 17.67 -34.04
C ASP A 284 -156.15 18.08 -33.38
N GLN A 285 -156.10 18.66 -32.17
CA GLN A 285 -157.28 19.22 -31.50
C GLN A 285 -157.81 20.51 -32.15
N ALA A 286 -156.95 21.32 -32.76
CA ALA A 286 -157.36 22.50 -33.53
C ALA A 286 -158.05 22.11 -34.85
N VAL A 287 -157.52 21.11 -35.56
CA VAL A 287 -158.11 20.60 -36.83
C VAL A 287 -159.45 19.89 -36.58
N ALA A 288 -159.59 19.14 -35.48
CA ALA A 288 -160.85 18.49 -35.10
C ALA A 288 -161.97 19.49 -34.72
N ALA A 289 -161.61 20.64 -34.14
CA ALA A 289 -162.57 21.69 -33.76
C ALA A 289 -163.05 22.52 -34.97
N GLU A 290 -162.20 22.72 -35.98
CA GLU A 290 -162.56 23.38 -37.24
C GLU A 290 -163.47 22.49 -38.11
N ALA A 291 -163.24 21.17 -38.13
CA ALA A 291 -164.13 20.19 -38.77
C ALA A 291 -165.53 20.11 -38.13
N ALA A 292 -165.62 20.29 -36.80
CA ALA A 292 -166.90 20.32 -36.07
C ALA A 292 -167.73 21.60 -36.33
N ARG A 293 -167.09 22.71 -36.72
CA ARG A 293 -167.79 23.97 -37.08
C ARG A 293 -168.35 23.95 -38.50
N GLN A 294 -167.72 23.23 -39.44
CA GLN A 294 -168.18 23.12 -40.83
C GLN A 294 -169.39 22.17 -40.97
N ALA A 295 -169.44 21.08 -40.18
CA ALA A 295 -170.58 20.15 -40.16
C ALA A 295 -171.91 20.73 -39.62
N ALA A 296 -171.85 21.81 -38.83
CA ALA A 296 -173.04 22.47 -38.28
C ALA A 296 -173.65 23.53 -39.23
N GLN A 297 -172.89 24.01 -40.22
CA GLN A 297 -173.34 25.05 -41.15
C GLN A 297 -174.09 24.47 -42.38
N GLU A 298 -173.90 23.19 -42.69
CA GLU A 298 -174.53 22.52 -43.85
C GLU A 298 -175.92 21.93 -43.54
N ALA A 299 -176.34 21.85 -42.28
CA ALA A 299 -177.65 21.32 -41.87
C ALA A 299 -178.81 22.36 -41.90
N LEU A 300 -178.53 23.64 -42.22
CA LEU A 300 -179.46 24.76 -42.03
C LEU A 300 -180.13 25.30 -43.32
N ALA A 301 -180.05 24.60 -44.46
CA ALA A 301 -180.56 25.12 -45.76
C ALA A 301 -181.64 24.27 -46.48
N GLY A 302 -182.25 23.24 -45.85
CA GLY A 302 -183.24 22.39 -46.52
C GLY A 302 -184.51 22.09 -45.71
N HIS A 303 -185.59 22.85 -45.99
CA HIS A 303 -187.03 22.52 -45.81
C HIS A 303 -187.86 23.18 -44.70
N LEU A 304 -188.39 24.36 -45.04
CA LEU A 304 -189.73 24.88 -44.72
C LEU A 304 -190.63 24.83 -45.99
N ASN A 305 -191.51 23.83 -46.12
CA ASN A 305 -192.75 23.94 -46.90
C ASN A 305 -193.90 23.21 -46.17
N LYS A 306 -194.56 23.95 -45.24
CA LYS A 306 -195.97 23.88 -44.74
C LYS A 306 -196.54 22.61 -44.03
N PRO A 307 -197.60 22.70 -43.16
CA PRO A 307 -197.49 23.13 -41.74
C PRO A 307 -198.33 22.32 -40.69
N ALA A 308 -198.00 22.53 -39.40
CA ALA A 308 -198.80 22.55 -38.14
C ALA A 308 -199.89 21.50 -37.77
N SER A 309 -199.69 20.75 -36.66
CA SER A 309 -200.40 20.90 -35.35
C SER A 309 -200.13 19.73 -34.36
N ALA A 310 -199.93 20.06 -33.08
CA ALA A 310 -199.60 19.22 -31.88
C ALA A 310 -200.78 18.36 -31.33
N PRO A 311 -200.76 17.76 -30.11
CA PRO A 311 -199.77 17.01 -29.26
C PRO A 311 -200.34 15.56 -28.96
N PRO A 312 -200.06 14.76 -27.88
CA PRO A 312 -199.00 14.65 -26.86
C PRO A 312 -198.35 13.22 -26.76
N ASN A 313 -197.38 13.10 -25.83
CA ASN A 313 -196.89 11.95 -25.03
C ASN A 313 -197.88 10.77 -24.77
N PRO A 314 -197.49 9.61 -24.17
CA PRO A 314 -196.17 9.06 -23.83
C PRO A 314 -196.01 7.54 -24.16
N ALA A 315 -194.77 7.05 -24.05
CA ALA A 315 -194.44 5.65 -23.70
C ALA A 315 -194.78 4.50 -24.69
N ARG A 316 -193.92 3.47 -24.61
CA ARG A 316 -194.14 2.04 -24.96
C ARG A 316 -194.20 1.71 -26.47
N GLN A 317 -193.45 0.78 -27.07
CA GLN A 317 -193.04 -0.61 -26.75
C GLN A 317 -193.44 -1.47 -27.98
N THR A 318 -192.79 -2.62 -28.16
CA THR A 318 -193.18 -3.78 -29.01
C THR A 318 -192.75 -3.74 -30.48
N CYS A 319 -192.43 -4.83 -31.20
CA CYS A 319 -192.36 -6.27 -30.90
C CYS A 319 -191.64 -6.97 -32.08
N ARG A 320 -190.94 -8.09 -31.80
CA ARG A 320 -190.54 -9.20 -32.73
C ARG A 320 -189.49 -8.81 -33.79
N ASP A 321 -188.34 -9.48 -33.96
CA ASP A 321 -187.97 -10.91 -33.83
C ASP A 321 -186.56 -11.06 -33.19
N ARG A 322 -186.28 -11.99 -32.24
CA ARG A 322 -186.11 -13.48 -32.35
C ARG A 322 -185.08 -13.86 -33.42
N ALA A 323 -184.04 -14.67 -33.20
CA ALA A 323 -183.60 -15.63 -32.18
C ALA A 323 -182.09 -15.92 -32.50
N ALA A 324 -181.22 -16.59 -31.74
CA ALA A 324 -181.30 -17.45 -30.57
C ALA A 324 -179.86 -17.77 -30.08
N ARG A 325 -179.74 -18.12 -28.77
CA ARG A 325 -178.75 -19.05 -28.16
C ARG A 325 -177.33 -18.49 -27.92
N ARG A 326 -176.62 -18.75 -26.82
CA ARG A 326 -176.82 -19.58 -25.60
C ARG A 326 -175.62 -19.34 -24.64
N ARG A 327 -175.89 -19.40 -23.32
CA ARG A 327 -175.08 -20.01 -22.23
C ARG A 327 -173.77 -19.33 -21.79
N GLU A 328 -173.73 -18.85 -20.54
CA GLU A 328 -173.12 -19.47 -19.33
C GLU A 328 -171.82 -18.72 -19.02
N ARG A 329 -171.38 -18.38 -17.81
CA ARG A 329 -171.74 -18.59 -16.40
C ARG A 329 -170.94 -17.51 -15.62
N LEU A 330 -171.43 -16.99 -14.49
CA LEU A 330 -170.87 -17.23 -13.13
C LEU A 330 -169.32 -17.19 -13.11
N SER A 331 -168.63 -16.38 -12.32
CA SER A 331 -168.84 -16.19 -10.89
C SER A 331 -167.73 -15.28 -10.32
N ARG A 332 -168.12 -14.39 -9.39
CA ARG A 332 -167.31 -13.99 -8.21
C ARG A 332 -166.78 -15.26 -7.52
N PRO A 333 -165.63 -15.26 -6.84
CA PRO A 333 -165.72 -14.88 -5.42
C PRO A 333 -164.48 -14.22 -4.80
N ALA A 334 -164.74 -13.60 -3.64
CA ALA A 334 -163.96 -13.66 -2.39
C ALA A 334 -162.56 -13.00 -2.36
N GLN A 335 -162.25 -12.03 -1.49
CA GLN A 335 -162.23 -12.05 0.00
C GLN A 335 -161.55 -13.29 0.62
N ALA A 336 -160.32 -13.12 1.09
CA ALA A 336 -159.75 -13.61 2.36
C ALA A 336 -158.22 -13.45 2.26
N HIS A 337 -157.59 -12.61 3.08
CA HIS A 337 -157.16 -12.91 4.45
C HIS A 337 -156.17 -14.09 4.54
N GLY A 338 -154.92 -13.72 4.73
CA GLY A 338 -154.00 -14.23 5.74
C GLY A 338 -152.91 -13.16 5.88
N GLU A 339 -152.74 -12.47 7.01
CA GLU A 339 -152.15 -13.02 8.24
C GLU A 339 -150.82 -13.70 7.92
N THR A 340 -149.68 -13.35 8.48
CA THR A 340 -149.36 -12.86 9.82
C THR A 340 -147.83 -12.67 9.86
N ALA A 341 -147.36 -11.92 10.86
CA ALA A 341 -146.09 -12.14 11.59
C ALA A 341 -144.78 -12.25 10.78
#